data_AF-A0A7V8WQS2-F1
#
_entry.id   AF-A0A7V8WQS2-F1
#
_cell.length_a   1.000
_cell.length_b   1.000
_cell.length_c   1.000
_cell.angle_alpha   90.00
_cell.angle_beta   90.00
_cell.angle_gamma   90.00
#
_symmetry.space_group_name_H-M   'P 1'
#
loop_
_entity.id
_entity.type
_entity.pdbx_description
1 polymer ?
#
loop_
_entity_poly.entity_id
_entity_poly.type
_entity_poly.pdbx_seq_one_letter_code
_entity_poly.pdbx_strand_id
1 'polypeptide(L)'
;DLGGAPPPTRARSGGGKWRASAGEGAPPLRFVRGPQADRFTREAVSAFSEGVYTVTSRSDRVGLRLSGPVVRAEGGADVISEGQTTGGIQIAGDGQPIVMLPARATVGGYARIGTVIGADLDRLGQLPPGATVRFREVSVPEARALTVAARRVLTQGQERADPVMAAGEEHEDMAHDEERSMTEERDIIDEEAVRPDEAIAARLAEFRPGGTWDPKGVRRIIRALAETGVTDFELRVKSAGLHIRIARGDGASRSDRLDRAASTARLPGEAGSGMGGAEPPTTDERGIDPSPATGDEATTVTAPMLGVFYQRPSPDDPPFASPGEGIADGQTIGLIEVMKSFHEVPAPHGGIFDAYLTADQQSVEFGTPIARILRDDAQQRD
;
A
#
# COMPACT_ATOMS: atom_id res chain seq x y z
N ASP A 1 19.56 45.54 -37.17
CA ASP A 1 18.13 45.37 -36.92
C ASP A 1 17.86 43.87 -36.90
N LEU A 2 17.85 43.27 -35.72
CA LEU A 2 17.54 41.85 -35.51
C LEU A 2 16.56 41.81 -34.35
N GLY A 3 15.28 42.00 -34.67
CA GLY A 3 14.16 42.00 -33.74
C GLY A 3 13.85 40.60 -33.20
N GLY A 4 14.70 40.11 -32.31
CA GLY A 4 14.40 38.92 -31.50
C GLY A 4 13.38 39.27 -30.42
N ALA A 5 12.19 38.66 -30.48
CA ALA A 5 11.21 38.77 -29.40
C ALA A 5 11.83 38.28 -28.09
N PRO A 6 11.57 38.95 -26.95
CA PRO A 6 12.09 38.49 -25.66
C PRO A 6 11.53 37.09 -25.34
N PRO A 7 12.33 36.22 -24.69
CA PRO A 7 11.87 34.89 -24.32
C PRO A 7 10.61 34.99 -23.44
N PRO A 8 9.64 34.07 -23.56
CA PRO A 8 8.43 34.12 -22.76
C PRO A 8 8.81 34.13 -21.29
N THR A 9 8.50 35.24 -20.60
CA THR A 9 8.65 35.34 -19.15
C THR A 9 7.93 34.16 -18.54
N ARG A 10 8.67 33.23 -17.92
CA ARG A 10 8.12 32.20 -17.04
C ARG A 10 7.19 32.92 -16.07
N ALA A 11 5.89 32.83 -16.31
CA ALA A 11 4.91 33.22 -15.33
C ALA A 11 5.16 32.29 -14.15
N ARG A 12 5.88 32.79 -13.14
CA ARG A 12 5.87 32.20 -11.83
C ARG A 12 4.40 32.20 -11.45
N SER A 13 3.74 31.05 -11.55
CA SER A 13 2.47 30.84 -10.89
C SER A 13 2.68 31.32 -9.46
N GLY A 14 1.93 32.36 -9.09
CA GLY A 14 2.11 33.03 -7.81
C GLY A 14 2.22 31.95 -6.73
N GLY A 15 3.21 32.08 -5.86
CA GLY A 15 3.54 31.14 -4.80
C GLY A 15 2.42 31.03 -3.76
N GLY A 16 1.25 30.58 -4.17
CA GLY A 16 0.27 29.98 -3.30
C GLY A 16 0.98 28.77 -2.71
N LYS A 17 1.25 28.82 -1.40
CA LYS A 17 1.73 27.65 -0.68
C LYS A 17 0.80 26.50 -1.06
N TRP A 18 1.33 25.45 -1.67
CA TRP A 18 0.65 24.16 -1.82
C TRP A 18 0.46 23.59 -0.42
N ARG A 19 -0.42 24.21 0.37
CA ARG A 19 -0.91 23.62 1.60
C ARG A 19 -2.04 22.73 1.13
N ALA A 20 -1.79 21.43 1.11
CA ALA A 20 -2.86 20.50 1.44
C ALA A 20 -3.51 21.10 2.69
N SER A 21 -4.75 21.55 2.57
CA SER A 21 -5.41 22.34 3.60
C SER A 21 -5.47 21.48 4.87
N ALA A 22 -4.50 21.70 5.74
CA ALA A 22 -4.31 21.05 7.02
C ALA A 22 -4.39 22.16 8.08
N GLY A 23 -5.09 21.90 9.17
CA GLY A 23 -5.31 22.87 10.23
C GLY A 23 -6.74 23.41 10.29
N GLU A 24 -6.93 24.40 11.15
CA GLU A 24 -8.22 24.97 11.51
C GLU A 24 -8.89 25.63 10.29
N GLY A 25 -10.10 25.16 9.92
CA GLY A 25 -10.84 25.64 8.76
C GLY A 25 -10.67 24.81 7.47
N ALA A 26 -9.85 23.76 7.47
CA ALA A 26 -9.79 22.82 6.35
C ALA A 26 -11.13 22.09 6.15
N PRO A 27 -11.56 21.82 4.90
CA PRO A 27 -12.76 21.04 4.64
C PRO A 27 -12.62 19.61 5.21
N PRO A 28 -13.73 18.99 5.65
CA PRO A 28 -13.70 17.64 6.19
C PRO A 28 -13.29 16.62 5.11
N LEU A 29 -12.59 15.56 5.52
CA LEU A 29 -12.34 14.40 4.68
C LEU A 29 -13.65 13.62 4.52
N ARG A 30 -13.99 13.29 3.28
CA ARG A 30 -15.24 12.63 2.93
C ARG A 30 -15.05 11.14 2.93
N PHE A 31 -16.02 10.41 3.48
CA PHE A 31 -15.99 8.96 3.54
C PHE A 31 -17.35 8.36 3.21
N VAL A 32 -17.34 7.15 2.67
CA VAL A 32 -18.53 6.30 2.51
C VAL A 32 -18.56 5.32 3.68
N ARG A 33 -19.75 5.00 4.22
CA ARG A 33 -19.90 4.00 5.29
C ARG A 33 -19.22 2.67 4.96
N GLY A 34 -18.66 2.07 6.00
CA GLY A 34 -17.81 0.90 5.92
C GLY A 34 -18.57 -0.40 5.69
N PRO A 35 -17.85 -1.49 5.39
CA PRO A 35 -18.46 -2.81 5.20
C PRO A 35 -19.11 -3.35 6.49
N GLN A 36 -18.69 -2.90 7.67
CA GLN A 36 -19.31 -3.20 8.97
C GLN A 36 -20.22 -2.07 9.46
N ALA A 37 -20.95 -1.42 8.55
CA ALA A 37 -21.84 -0.31 8.91
C ALA A 37 -22.88 -0.69 9.97
N ASP A 38 -23.24 -1.97 10.05
CA ASP A 38 -24.13 -2.56 11.05
C ASP A 38 -23.53 -2.61 12.47
N ARG A 39 -22.21 -2.57 12.60
CA ARG A 39 -21.52 -2.51 13.91
C ARG A 39 -21.37 -1.12 14.50
N PHE A 40 -21.80 -0.08 13.79
CA PHE A 40 -21.72 1.30 14.27
C PHE A 40 -23.11 1.92 14.29
N THR A 41 -23.57 2.29 15.48
CA THR A 41 -24.85 2.97 15.63
C THR A 41 -24.83 4.32 14.90
N ARG A 42 -26.01 4.89 14.62
CA ARG A 42 -26.07 6.22 13.99
C ARG A 42 -25.40 7.27 14.86
N GLU A 43 -25.54 7.14 16.18
CA GLU A 43 -24.94 8.02 17.17
C GLU A 43 -23.41 7.93 17.11
N ALA A 44 -22.85 6.72 16.97
CA ALA A 44 -21.40 6.54 16.81
C ALA A 44 -20.87 7.18 15.52
N VAL A 45 -21.61 7.05 14.41
CA VAL A 45 -21.26 7.68 13.13
C VAL A 45 -21.40 9.21 13.18
N SER A 46 -22.42 9.73 13.88
CA SER A 46 -22.59 11.18 14.10
C SER A 46 -21.45 11.74 14.95
N ALA A 47 -21.13 11.07 16.07
CA ALA A 47 -20.03 11.45 16.94
C ALA A 47 -18.68 11.44 16.20
N PHE A 48 -18.44 10.45 15.33
CA PHE A 48 -17.27 10.43 14.46
C PHE A 48 -17.24 11.60 13.46
N SER A 49 -18.38 11.96 12.88
CA SER A 49 -18.45 13.04 11.88
C SER A 49 -18.36 14.44 12.50
N GLU A 50 -18.88 14.62 13.72
CA GLU A 50 -18.82 15.88 14.47
C GLU A 50 -17.46 16.06 15.19
N GLY A 51 -16.77 14.95 15.45
CA GLY A 51 -15.49 14.93 16.14
C GLY A 51 -14.36 15.64 15.38
N VAL A 52 -13.48 16.29 16.17
CA VAL A 52 -12.20 16.79 15.68
C VAL A 52 -11.12 15.80 16.09
N TYR A 53 -10.32 15.38 15.12
CA TYR A 53 -9.25 14.41 15.32
C TYR A 53 -7.89 15.05 15.04
N THR A 54 -6.90 14.72 15.85
CA THR A 54 -5.51 15.15 15.68
C THR A 54 -4.67 13.99 15.14
N VAL A 55 -3.90 14.22 14.09
CA VAL A 55 -2.92 13.27 13.57
C VAL A 55 -1.81 13.06 14.59
N THR A 56 -1.59 11.81 15.00
CA THR A 56 -0.57 11.48 15.99
C THR A 56 0.81 11.30 15.35
N SER A 57 1.86 11.40 16.16
CA SER A 57 3.26 11.16 15.77
C SER A 57 3.54 9.69 15.39
N ARG A 58 2.65 8.75 15.71
CA ARG A 58 2.76 7.33 15.34
C ARG A 58 2.23 7.02 13.92
N SER A 59 1.89 8.05 13.15
CA SER A 59 1.39 7.90 11.79
C SER A 59 2.53 7.69 10.80
N ASP A 60 2.34 6.79 9.85
CA ASP A 60 3.34 6.40 8.85
C ASP A 60 2.67 6.07 7.51
N ARG A 61 3.38 5.39 6.59
CA ARG A 61 2.83 5.00 5.28
C ARG A 61 1.83 3.83 5.36
N VAL A 62 1.72 3.15 6.50
CA VAL A 62 0.81 2.04 6.76
C VAL A 62 -0.54 2.58 7.22
N GLY A 63 -0.55 3.57 8.12
CA GLY A 63 -1.79 4.17 8.58
C GLY A 63 -1.63 5.53 9.26
N LEU A 64 -2.60 6.41 8.98
CA LEU A 64 -2.77 7.69 9.66
C LEU A 64 -3.52 7.46 10.98
N ARG A 65 -2.81 7.56 12.11
CA ARG A 65 -3.35 7.29 13.44
C ARG A 65 -3.86 8.58 14.05
N LEU A 66 -5.12 8.57 14.47
CA LEU A 66 -5.82 9.75 14.94
C LEU A 66 -6.08 9.67 16.44
N SER A 67 -6.07 10.82 17.11
CA SER A 67 -6.49 10.98 18.49
C SER A 67 -7.66 11.97 18.56
N GLY A 68 -8.75 11.58 19.20
CA GLY A 68 -9.93 12.43 19.34
C GLY A 68 -11.05 11.72 20.10
N PRO A 69 -12.32 12.09 19.83
CA PRO A 69 -13.48 11.41 20.40
C PRO A 69 -13.46 9.91 20.14
N VAL A 70 -13.68 9.14 21.20
CA VAL A 70 -13.70 7.67 21.16
C VAL A 70 -14.94 7.20 20.40
N VAL A 71 -14.73 6.28 19.47
CA VAL A 71 -15.80 5.60 18.73
C VAL A 71 -15.77 4.13 19.11
N ARG A 72 -16.93 3.50 19.29
CA ARG A 72 -17.03 2.07 19.64
C ARG A 72 -17.86 1.33 18.60
N ALA A 73 -17.36 0.15 18.23
CA ALA A 73 -18.12 -0.83 17.47
C ALA A 73 -18.93 -1.72 18.42
N GLU A 74 -20.17 -2.00 18.06
CA GLU A 74 -21.00 -3.00 18.74
C GLU A 74 -20.39 -4.40 18.58
N GLY A 75 -20.37 -5.16 19.67
CA GLY A 75 -19.74 -6.48 19.69
C GLY A 75 -18.20 -6.46 19.71
N GLY A 76 -17.58 -5.29 19.88
CA GLY A 76 -16.13 -5.14 19.99
C GLY A 76 -15.45 -4.74 18.68
N ALA A 77 -14.17 -4.37 18.78
CA ALA A 77 -13.38 -3.90 17.65
C ALA A 77 -13.01 -5.03 16.67
N ASP A 78 -12.98 -6.28 17.14
CA ASP A 78 -12.49 -7.41 16.35
C ASP A 78 -13.57 -7.97 15.42
N VAL A 79 -13.18 -8.22 14.18
CA VAL A 79 -13.98 -8.83 13.11
C VAL A 79 -13.23 -10.00 12.49
N ILE A 80 -13.94 -10.85 11.75
CA ILE A 80 -13.29 -11.87 10.92
C ILE A 80 -12.35 -11.16 9.94
N SER A 81 -11.12 -11.63 9.86
CA SER A 81 -10.09 -11.10 8.96
C SER A 81 -10.60 -11.02 7.53
N GLU A 82 -10.48 -9.83 6.94
CA GLU A 82 -11.02 -9.52 5.60
C GLU A 82 -10.14 -8.52 4.84
N GLY A 83 -10.41 -8.37 3.54
CA GLY A 83 -9.64 -7.51 2.64
C GLY A 83 -9.71 -6.02 3.01
N GLN A 84 -8.58 -5.33 2.89
CA GLN A 84 -8.42 -3.92 3.24
C GLN A 84 -8.21 -3.01 2.02
N THR A 85 -8.83 -1.83 2.07
CA THR A 85 -8.72 -0.78 1.04
C THR A 85 -7.94 0.43 1.57
N THR A 86 -7.25 1.16 0.67
CA THR A 86 -6.66 2.46 1.02
C THR A 86 -7.80 3.39 1.41
N GLY A 87 -7.64 4.14 2.48
CA GLY A 87 -8.68 5.00 3.04
C GLY A 87 -9.62 4.27 4.00
N GLY A 88 -9.51 2.96 4.22
CA GLY A 88 -10.31 2.25 5.21
C GLY A 88 -10.09 2.83 6.62
N ILE A 89 -11.16 3.19 7.31
CA ILE A 89 -11.13 3.84 8.63
C ILE A 89 -11.40 2.76 9.69
N GLN A 90 -10.34 2.18 10.23
CA GLN A 90 -10.42 1.20 11.31
C GLN A 90 -10.66 1.89 12.65
N ILE A 91 -11.48 1.28 13.50
CA ILE A 91 -11.61 1.66 14.91
C ILE A 91 -10.95 0.58 15.74
N ALA A 92 -9.81 0.90 16.37
CA ALA A 92 -9.08 -0.04 17.21
C ALA A 92 -9.77 -0.26 18.57
N GLY A 93 -9.25 -1.17 19.40
CA GLY A 93 -9.83 -1.50 20.71
C GLY A 93 -9.89 -0.33 21.70
N ASP A 94 -9.01 0.66 21.57
CA ASP A 94 -9.04 1.92 22.33
C ASP A 94 -10.08 2.93 21.79
N GLY A 95 -10.77 2.58 20.69
CA GLY A 95 -11.76 3.39 20.00
C GLY A 95 -11.17 4.57 19.22
N GLN A 96 -9.85 4.62 19.04
CA GLN A 96 -9.19 5.64 18.25
C GLN A 96 -9.16 5.23 16.76
N PRO A 97 -9.44 6.17 15.83
CA PRO A 97 -9.45 5.84 14.41
C PRO A 97 -8.05 5.69 13.82
N ILE A 98 -7.89 4.73 12.90
CA ILE A 98 -6.71 4.59 12.05
C ILE A 98 -7.16 4.53 10.60
N VAL A 99 -6.73 5.50 9.78
CA VAL A 99 -7.02 5.49 8.35
C VAL A 99 -5.91 4.77 7.60
N MET A 100 -6.24 3.68 6.91
CA MET A 100 -5.28 2.84 6.21
C MET A 100 -4.69 3.54 4.99
N LEU A 101 -3.37 3.47 4.86
CA LEU A 101 -2.60 4.12 3.79
C LEU A 101 -2.05 3.08 2.77
N PRO A 102 -1.33 3.51 1.72
CA PRO A 102 -0.90 2.59 0.65
C PRO A 102 -0.03 1.41 1.11
N ALA A 103 0.73 1.54 2.20
CA ALA A 103 1.57 0.45 2.73
C ALA A 103 0.86 -0.42 3.80
N ARG A 104 -0.47 -0.30 3.95
CA ARG A 104 -1.27 -1.16 4.84
C ARG A 104 -1.13 -2.65 4.49
N ALA A 105 -1.39 -3.51 5.47
CA ALA A 105 -1.61 -4.93 5.21
C ALA A 105 -2.84 -5.17 4.32
N THR A 106 -2.78 -6.20 3.49
CA THR A 106 -3.88 -6.57 2.57
C THR A 106 -5.11 -7.10 3.31
N VAL A 107 -4.91 -7.71 4.47
CA VAL A 107 -5.95 -8.29 5.34
C VAL A 107 -5.90 -7.60 6.71
N GLY A 108 -7.04 -7.49 7.40
CA GLY A 108 -7.12 -6.98 8.75
C GLY A 108 -8.37 -7.44 9.48
N GLY A 109 -8.31 -7.42 10.81
CA GLY A 109 -9.36 -7.93 11.71
C GLY A 109 -10.02 -6.86 12.57
N TYR A 110 -9.91 -5.57 12.24
CA TYR A 110 -10.58 -4.49 12.98
C TYR A 110 -11.79 -3.94 12.21
N ALA A 111 -12.86 -3.65 12.94
CA ALA A 111 -14.08 -3.07 12.42
C ALA A 111 -13.81 -1.71 11.77
N ARG A 112 -14.43 -1.50 10.60
CA ARG A 112 -14.25 -0.27 9.83
C ARG A 112 -15.55 0.51 9.76
N ILE A 113 -15.51 1.74 10.27
CA ILE A 113 -16.67 2.65 10.23
C ILE A 113 -16.93 3.18 8.82
N GLY A 114 -15.88 3.25 7.99
CA GLY A 114 -15.93 3.95 6.72
C GLY A 114 -14.73 3.71 5.82
N THR A 115 -14.79 4.24 4.60
CA THR A 115 -13.66 4.36 3.68
C THR A 115 -13.61 5.78 3.14
N VAL A 116 -12.49 6.47 3.34
CA VAL A 116 -12.21 7.78 2.75
C VAL A 116 -12.26 7.66 1.23
N ILE A 117 -12.94 8.61 0.57
CA ILE A 117 -13.10 8.58 -0.87
C ILE A 117 -11.78 8.83 -1.60
N GLY A 118 -11.63 8.29 -2.81
CA GLY A 118 -10.41 8.44 -3.61
C GLY A 118 -9.98 9.90 -3.82
N ALA A 119 -10.96 10.80 -4.03
CA ALA A 119 -10.71 12.23 -4.24
C ALA A 119 -10.08 12.96 -3.04
N ASP A 120 -10.08 12.36 -1.84
CA ASP A 120 -9.55 12.95 -0.61
C ASP A 120 -8.25 12.29 -0.14
N LEU A 121 -7.79 11.22 -0.79
CA LEU A 121 -6.60 10.46 -0.38
C LEU A 121 -5.32 11.29 -0.48
N ASP A 122 -5.17 12.14 -1.50
CA ASP A 122 -3.99 13.00 -1.67
C ASP A 122 -3.90 14.02 -0.53
N ARG A 123 -5.05 14.59 -0.13
CA ARG A 123 -5.11 15.51 1.01
C ARG A 123 -4.80 14.80 2.32
N LEU A 124 -5.30 13.56 2.48
CA LEU A 124 -5.06 12.73 3.64
C LEU A 124 -3.56 12.40 3.81
N GLY A 125 -2.87 12.05 2.72
CA GLY A 125 -1.44 11.71 2.73
C GLY A 125 -0.50 12.89 3.01
N GLN A 126 -1.02 14.12 3.00
CA GLN A 126 -0.25 15.34 3.23
C GLN A 126 -0.45 15.92 4.64
N LEU A 127 -1.22 15.25 5.52
CA LEU A 127 -1.45 15.72 6.89
C LEU A 127 -0.22 15.41 7.78
N PRO A 128 0.47 16.43 8.33
CA PRO A 128 1.56 16.19 9.27
C PRO A 128 1.04 15.80 10.67
N PRO A 129 1.87 15.17 11.51
CA PRO A 129 1.58 15.05 12.95
C PRO A 129 1.21 16.40 13.57
N GLY A 130 0.21 16.40 14.43
CA GLY A 130 -0.38 17.60 15.04
C GLY A 130 -1.45 18.29 14.19
N ALA A 131 -1.63 17.92 12.91
CA ALA A 131 -2.72 18.46 12.10
C ALA A 131 -4.09 17.98 12.60
N THR A 132 -5.07 18.87 12.57
CA THR A 132 -6.46 18.54 12.89
C THR A 132 -7.26 18.20 11.64
N VAL A 133 -8.17 17.24 11.75
CA VAL A 133 -9.04 16.77 10.67
C VAL A 133 -10.44 16.46 11.19
N ARG A 134 -11.44 16.65 10.32
CA ARG A 134 -12.84 16.26 10.53
C ARG A 134 -13.29 15.35 9.42
N PHE A 135 -14.38 14.61 9.64
CA PHE A 135 -14.94 13.69 8.66
C PHE A 135 -16.37 14.06 8.27
N ARG A 136 -16.76 13.74 7.04
CA ARG A 136 -18.14 13.90 6.55
C ARG A 136 -18.57 12.66 5.79
N GLU A 137 -19.66 12.06 6.22
CA GLU A 137 -20.30 10.97 5.48
C GLU A 137 -20.82 11.50 4.12
N VAL A 138 -20.57 10.75 3.05
CA VAL A 138 -21.11 11.01 1.71
C VAL A 138 -21.72 9.74 1.12
N SER A 139 -22.68 9.92 0.23
CA SER A 139 -23.28 8.81 -0.50
C SER A 139 -22.31 8.26 -1.57
N VAL A 140 -22.51 7.00 -1.98
CA VAL A 140 -21.73 6.41 -3.09
C VAL A 140 -21.86 7.21 -4.39
N PRO A 141 -23.06 7.69 -4.81
CA PRO A 141 -23.18 8.57 -5.97
C PRO A 141 -22.39 9.88 -5.85
N GLU A 142 -22.44 10.53 -4.68
CA GLU A 142 -21.66 11.75 -4.41
C GLU A 142 -20.15 11.47 -4.49
N ALA A 143 -19.68 10.39 -3.86
CA ALA A 143 -18.27 9.97 -3.91
C ALA A 143 -17.77 9.73 -5.34
N ARG A 144 -18.59 9.11 -6.19
CA ARG A 144 -18.29 8.91 -7.61
C ARG A 144 -18.21 10.23 -8.37
N ALA A 145 -19.18 11.12 -8.19
CA ALA A 145 -19.19 12.44 -8.84
C ALA A 145 -17.94 13.26 -8.47
N LEU A 146 -17.54 13.23 -7.19
CA LEU A 146 -16.33 13.88 -6.70
C LEU A 146 -15.05 13.28 -7.29
N THR A 147 -14.99 11.96 -7.45
CA THR A 147 -13.84 11.27 -8.06
C THR A 147 -13.71 11.63 -9.55
N VAL A 148 -14.82 11.69 -10.28
CA VAL A 148 -14.84 12.12 -11.69
C VAL A 148 -14.39 13.57 -11.82
N ALA A 149 -14.90 14.46 -10.95
CA ALA A 149 -14.52 15.86 -10.94
C ALA A 149 -13.02 16.05 -10.65
N ALA A 150 -12.47 15.33 -9.66
CA ALA A 150 -11.04 15.36 -9.35
C ALA A 150 -10.18 14.90 -10.53
N ARG A 151 -10.58 13.81 -11.20
CA ARG A 151 -9.84 13.27 -12.35
C ARG A 151 -9.86 14.21 -13.55
N ARG A 152 -10.99 14.90 -13.79
CA ARG A 152 -11.10 15.92 -14.85
C ARG A 152 -10.10 17.06 -14.66
N VAL A 153 -9.88 17.52 -13.42
CA VAL A 153 -8.87 18.56 -13.13
C VAL A 153 -7.47 18.10 -13.50
N LEU A 154 -7.13 16.84 -13.21
CA LEU A 154 -5.83 16.27 -13.59
C LEU A 154 -5.67 16.20 -15.11
N THR A 155 -6.68 15.70 -15.83
CA THR A 155 -6.67 15.63 -17.30
C THR A 155 -6.53 17.01 -17.93
N GLN A 156 -7.28 18.02 -17.46
CA GLN A 156 -7.13 19.40 -17.94
C GLN A 156 -5.74 19.99 -17.63
N GLY A 157 -5.13 19.58 -16.52
CA GLY A 157 -3.76 19.93 -16.18
C GLY A 157 -2.76 19.34 -17.18
N GLN A 158 -2.95 18.08 -17.57
CA GLN A 158 -2.13 17.41 -18.58
C GLN A 158 -2.26 18.09 -19.94
N GLU A 159 -3.48 18.34 -20.42
CA GLU A 159 -3.72 19.03 -21.70
C GLU A 159 -3.04 20.42 -21.78
N ARG A 160 -2.88 21.10 -20.64
CA ARG A 160 -2.17 22.39 -20.57
C ARG A 160 -0.66 22.24 -20.48
N ALA A 161 -0.18 21.12 -19.94
CA ALA A 161 1.24 20.83 -19.77
C ALA A 161 1.86 20.27 -21.05
N ASP A 162 1.13 19.45 -21.81
CA ASP A 162 1.63 18.76 -23.00
C ASP A 162 2.29 19.70 -24.03
N PRO A 163 1.71 20.88 -24.37
CA PRO A 163 2.36 21.81 -25.30
C PRO A 163 3.66 22.42 -24.75
N VAL A 164 3.77 22.58 -23.43
CA VAL A 164 4.97 23.14 -22.78
C VAL A 164 6.09 22.12 -22.76
N MET A 165 5.76 20.83 -22.60
CA MET A 165 6.73 19.74 -22.64
C MET A 165 7.22 19.49 -24.07
N ALA A 166 6.31 19.50 -25.05
CA ALA A 166 6.67 19.36 -26.47
C ALA A 166 7.61 20.48 -26.95
N ALA A 167 7.34 21.73 -26.56
CA ALA A 167 8.22 22.86 -26.90
C ALA A 167 9.60 22.83 -26.22
N GLY A 168 9.77 22.05 -25.14
CA GLY A 168 11.05 21.86 -24.46
C GLY A 168 11.96 20.84 -25.15
N GLU A 169 11.37 19.85 -25.81
CA GLU A 169 12.08 18.81 -26.58
C GLU A 169 12.63 19.38 -27.90
N GLU A 170 11.90 20.29 -28.56
CA GLU A 170 12.34 20.96 -29.80
C GLU A 170 13.61 21.84 -29.62
N HIS A 171 13.96 22.24 -28.39
CA HIS A 171 15.20 23.00 -28.12
C HIS A 171 16.45 22.13 -27.95
N GLU A 172 16.31 20.82 -27.73
CA GLU A 172 17.46 19.89 -27.70
C GLU A 172 17.77 19.34 -29.10
N ASP A 173 16.76 19.24 -29.99
CA ASP A 173 16.93 18.68 -31.34
C ASP A 173 17.46 19.69 -32.39
N MET A 174 17.43 21.00 -32.11
CA MET A 174 17.99 22.04 -33.00
C MET A 174 19.52 22.01 -33.14
N ALA A 175 20.24 21.15 -32.41
CA ALA A 175 21.67 20.94 -32.59
C ALA A 175 22.02 19.86 -33.64
N HIS A 176 21.03 19.14 -34.19
CA HIS A 176 21.29 18.03 -35.11
C HIS A 176 20.50 18.04 -36.43
N ASP A 177 19.66 19.05 -36.69
CA ASP A 177 18.71 19.00 -37.81
C ASP A 177 18.96 20.04 -38.92
N GLU A 178 20.21 20.14 -39.41
CA GLU A 178 20.52 20.87 -40.66
C GLU A 178 20.34 20.02 -41.93
N GLU A 179 19.92 18.74 -41.84
CA GLU A 179 19.96 17.84 -43.02
C GLU A 179 18.62 17.25 -43.48
N ARG A 180 17.47 17.67 -42.96
CA ARG A 180 16.16 17.25 -43.51
C ARG A 180 15.25 18.41 -43.90
N SER A 181 15.75 19.20 -44.85
CA SER A 181 14.90 19.95 -45.76
C SER A 181 14.18 19.02 -46.74
N MET A 182 12.93 19.38 -47.06
CA MET A 182 12.09 18.92 -48.16
C MET A 182 11.43 17.54 -48.00
N THR A 183 10.13 17.53 -47.72
CA THR A 183 9.10 17.38 -48.77
C THR A 183 7.75 17.77 -48.18
N GLU A 184 7.12 18.81 -48.74
CA GLU A 184 5.70 19.11 -48.53
C GLU A 184 4.85 18.07 -49.27
N GLU A 185 3.76 17.62 -48.65
CA GLU A 185 2.48 17.51 -49.37
C GLU A 185 1.33 17.50 -48.37
N ARG A 186 0.46 18.51 -48.53
CA ARG A 186 -0.80 18.69 -47.80
C ARG A 186 -1.85 17.91 -48.54
N ASP A 187 -2.60 17.07 -47.85
CA ASP A 187 -3.92 16.63 -48.32
C ASP A 187 -5.01 17.09 -47.36
N ILE A 188 -6.00 17.71 -48.00
CA ILE A 188 -7.24 18.27 -47.49
C ILE A 188 -8.15 17.11 -47.08
N ILE A 189 -8.73 17.17 -45.88
CA ILE A 189 -9.91 16.36 -45.56
C ILE A 189 -11.00 17.27 -45.01
N ASP A 190 -12.14 17.10 -45.67
CA ASP A 190 -13.42 17.78 -45.51
C ASP A 190 -13.98 17.73 -44.09
N GLU A 191 -14.82 18.74 -43.88
CA GLU A 191 -15.57 19.10 -42.69
C GLU A 191 -16.63 18.06 -42.31
N GLU A 192 -16.94 17.98 -41.01
CA GLU A 192 -18.06 17.25 -40.36
C GLU A 192 -17.68 15.99 -39.55
N ALA A 193 -16.86 16.20 -38.51
CA ALA A 193 -16.67 15.23 -37.43
C ALA A 193 -17.87 15.25 -36.46
N VAL A 194 -18.84 14.34 -36.68
CA VAL A 194 -19.84 13.99 -35.67
C VAL A 194 -19.11 13.45 -34.44
N ARG A 195 -19.37 14.03 -33.26
CA ARG A 195 -18.70 13.63 -32.02
C ARG A 195 -19.03 12.16 -31.69
N PRO A 196 -18.07 11.37 -31.18
CA PRO A 196 -18.22 9.93 -30.95
C PRO A 196 -19.47 9.57 -30.12
N ASP A 197 -19.85 10.44 -29.19
CA ASP A 197 -20.98 10.22 -28.27
C ASP A 197 -22.35 10.35 -28.95
N GLU A 198 -22.49 11.21 -29.97
CA GLU A 198 -23.77 11.40 -30.70
C GLU A 198 -24.03 10.28 -31.70
N ALA A 199 -22.99 9.78 -32.37
CA ALA A 199 -23.10 8.63 -33.29
C ALA A 199 -23.49 7.34 -32.54
N ILE A 200 -23.00 7.16 -31.31
CA ILE A 200 -23.34 6.04 -30.43
C ILE A 200 -24.78 6.17 -29.92
N ALA A 201 -25.21 7.37 -29.51
CA ALA A 201 -26.57 7.63 -29.05
C ALA A 201 -27.62 7.43 -30.16
N ALA A 202 -27.34 7.88 -31.39
CA ALA A 202 -28.22 7.70 -32.54
C ALA A 202 -28.40 6.21 -32.92
N ARG A 203 -27.32 5.41 -32.86
CA ARG A 203 -27.37 3.97 -33.16
C ARG A 203 -28.01 3.12 -32.06
N LEU A 204 -27.90 3.54 -30.80
CA LEU A 204 -28.61 2.89 -29.70
C LEU A 204 -30.11 3.22 -29.70
N ALA A 205 -30.50 4.39 -30.22
CA ALA A 205 -31.91 4.79 -30.36
C ALA A 205 -32.66 3.97 -31.43
N GLU A 206 -31.98 3.45 -32.46
CA GLU A 206 -32.56 2.51 -33.43
C GLU A 206 -32.81 1.10 -32.84
N PHE A 207 -32.28 0.81 -31.65
CA PHE A 207 -32.38 -0.52 -31.05
C PHE A 207 -33.72 -0.72 -30.33
N ARG A 208 -34.71 -1.30 -31.02
CA ARG A 208 -35.95 -1.77 -30.40
C ARG A 208 -35.81 -3.22 -29.88
N PRO A 209 -35.95 -3.47 -28.57
CA PRO A 209 -35.82 -4.81 -28.01
C PRO A 209 -37.13 -5.58 -28.22
N GLY A 210 -37.26 -6.23 -29.37
CA GLY A 210 -38.43 -7.05 -29.71
C GLY A 210 -38.13 -8.40 -30.36
N GLY A 211 -36.86 -8.76 -30.56
CA GLY A 211 -36.48 -10.01 -31.24
C GLY A 211 -35.78 -11.01 -30.33
N THR A 212 -36.08 -12.28 -30.52
CA THR A 212 -35.36 -13.41 -29.92
C THR A 212 -33.88 -13.39 -30.33
N TRP A 213 -33.01 -13.56 -29.34
CA TRP A 213 -31.55 -13.54 -29.49
C TRP A 213 -31.09 -14.66 -30.43
N ASP A 214 -30.60 -14.30 -31.62
CA ASP A 214 -30.03 -15.26 -32.58
C ASP A 214 -28.48 -15.15 -32.67
N PRO A 215 -27.77 -16.24 -33.04
CA PRO A 215 -26.32 -16.24 -33.19
C PRO A 215 -25.75 -15.28 -34.25
N LYS A 216 -26.56 -14.84 -35.22
CA LYS A 216 -26.17 -13.86 -36.24
C LYS A 216 -26.19 -12.43 -35.67
N GLY A 217 -27.10 -12.13 -34.74
CA GLY A 217 -27.18 -10.88 -33.99
C GLY A 217 -25.95 -10.64 -33.12
N VAL A 218 -25.50 -11.69 -32.42
CA VAL A 218 -24.27 -11.64 -31.61
C VAL A 218 -23.04 -11.34 -32.48
N ARG A 219 -22.90 -12.01 -33.64
CA ARG A 219 -21.77 -11.74 -34.57
C ARG A 219 -21.77 -10.31 -35.12
N ARG A 220 -22.95 -9.70 -35.28
CA ARG A 220 -23.09 -8.32 -35.76
C ARG A 220 -22.58 -7.31 -34.71
N ILE A 221 -22.89 -7.56 -33.44
CA ILE A 221 -22.40 -6.75 -32.31
C ILE A 221 -20.88 -6.87 -32.18
N ILE A 222 -20.34 -8.10 -32.29
CA ILE A 222 -18.89 -8.34 -32.23
C ILE A 222 -18.17 -7.61 -33.38
N ARG A 223 -18.74 -7.61 -34.60
CA ARG A 223 -18.15 -6.90 -35.75
C ARG A 223 -18.18 -5.38 -35.56
N ALA A 224 -19.30 -4.82 -35.09
CA ALA A 224 -19.41 -3.39 -34.81
C ALA A 224 -18.45 -2.92 -33.68
N LEU A 225 -18.22 -3.77 -32.68
CA LEU A 225 -17.25 -3.48 -31.61
C LEU A 225 -15.79 -3.59 -32.08
N ALA A 226 -15.50 -4.43 -33.07
CA ALA A 226 -14.15 -4.56 -33.61
C ALA A 226 -13.66 -3.32 -34.37
N GLU A 227 -14.58 -2.55 -34.95
CA GLU A 227 -14.32 -1.33 -35.73
C GLU A 227 -14.19 -0.06 -34.86
N THR A 228 -14.51 -0.13 -33.56
CA THR A 228 -14.59 1.05 -32.66
C THR A 228 -13.44 1.15 -31.64
N GLY A 229 -12.44 0.25 -31.70
CA GLY A 229 -11.24 0.33 -30.86
C GLY A 229 -11.42 0.04 -29.36
N VAL A 230 -12.55 -0.54 -28.95
CA VAL A 230 -12.86 -0.81 -27.53
C VAL A 230 -11.98 -1.95 -26.99
N THR A 231 -11.27 -1.71 -25.88
CA THR A 231 -10.30 -2.65 -25.28
C THR A 231 -10.90 -3.63 -24.28
N ASP A 232 -11.98 -3.25 -23.59
CA ASP A 232 -12.73 -4.14 -22.68
C ASP A 232 -14.23 -3.80 -22.79
N PHE A 233 -15.05 -4.82 -23.09
CA PHE A 233 -16.50 -4.69 -23.25
C PHE A 233 -17.23 -5.81 -22.52
N GLU A 234 -18.22 -5.44 -21.71
CA GLU A 234 -19.05 -6.37 -20.95
C GLU A 234 -20.54 -6.11 -21.22
N LEU A 235 -21.25 -7.11 -21.76
CA LEU A 235 -22.69 -7.07 -21.98
C LEU A 235 -23.39 -8.13 -21.13
N ARG A 236 -24.37 -7.70 -20.35
CA ARG A 236 -25.23 -8.56 -19.51
C ARG A 236 -26.69 -8.41 -19.92
N VAL A 237 -27.28 -9.52 -20.38
CA VAL A 237 -28.69 -9.58 -20.75
C VAL A 237 -29.42 -10.49 -19.77
N LYS A 238 -30.11 -9.87 -18.81
CA LYS A 238 -30.82 -10.57 -17.72
C LYS A 238 -31.94 -11.48 -18.22
N SER A 239 -32.64 -11.11 -19.30
CA SER A 239 -33.76 -11.87 -19.85
C SER A 239 -33.36 -13.16 -20.56
N ALA A 240 -32.08 -13.32 -20.92
CA ALA A 240 -31.57 -14.51 -21.62
C ALA A 240 -30.47 -15.25 -20.83
N GLY A 241 -30.17 -14.82 -19.60
CA GLY A 241 -29.08 -15.40 -18.79
C GLY A 241 -27.69 -15.29 -19.44
N LEU A 242 -27.54 -14.40 -20.43
CA LEU A 242 -26.36 -14.33 -21.28
C LEU A 242 -25.40 -13.26 -20.78
N HIS A 243 -24.17 -13.69 -20.50
CA HIS A 243 -23.06 -12.81 -20.12
C HIS A 243 -21.94 -12.97 -21.14
N ILE A 244 -21.65 -11.89 -21.87
CA ILE A 244 -20.59 -11.86 -22.88
C ILE A 244 -19.58 -10.81 -22.46
N ARG A 245 -18.33 -11.23 -22.29
CA ARG A 245 -17.18 -10.35 -22.06
C ARG A 245 -16.17 -10.55 -23.18
N ILE A 246 -15.75 -9.46 -23.81
CA ILE A 246 -14.74 -9.47 -24.88
C ILE A 246 -13.63 -8.52 -24.45
N ALA A 247 -12.42 -9.07 -24.29
CA ALA A 247 -11.21 -8.32 -24.01
C ALA A 247 -10.20 -8.66 -25.11
N ARG A 248 -9.74 -7.64 -25.85
CA ARG A 248 -8.68 -7.80 -26.86
C ARG A 248 -7.35 -7.51 -26.16
N GLY A 249 -6.65 -8.58 -25.76
CA GLY A 249 -5.27 -8.52 -25.31
C GLY A 249 -4.37 -9.08 -26.41
N ASP A 250 -3.30 -8.37 -26.77
CA ASP A 250 -2.22 -8.96 -27.53
C ASP A 250 -1.71 -10.19 -26.78
N GLY A 251 -1.89 -11.35 -27.42
CA GLY A 251 -1.55 -12.64 -26.89
C GLY A 251 -0.04 -12.77 -26.73
N ALA A 252 0.45 -12.52 -25.52
CA ALA A 252 1.55 -13.30 -24.96
C ALA A 252 1.18 -13.61 -23.51
N SER A 253 0.90 -14.89 -23.24
CA SER A 253 0.62 -15.44 -21.91
C SER A 253 1.63 -14.91 -20.89
N ARG A 254 1.12 -14.13 -19.93
CA ARG A 254 1.89 -13.55 -18.82
C ARG A 254 2.42 -14.59 -17.82
N SER A 255 2.06 -15.86 -18.02
CA SER A 255 2.55 -17.01 -17.25
C SER A 255 3.96 -17.47 -17.67
N ASP A 256 4.41 -17.22 -18.91
CA ASP A 256 5.69 -17.76 -19.41
C ASP A 256 6.90 -16.83 -19.25
N ARG A 257 6.71 -15.58 -18.78
CA ARG A 257 7.82 -14.62 -18.60
C ARG A 257 8.40 -14.57 -17.18
N LEU A 258 7.72 -15.14 -16.19
CA LEU A 258 8.20 -15.11 -14.80
C LEU A 258 9.34 -16.13 -14.56
N ASP A 259 9.44 -17.19 -15.36
CA ASP A 259 10.49 -18.21 -15.19
C ASP A 259 11.85 -17.84 -15.83
N ARG A 260 11.92 -16.84 -16.72
CA ARG A 260 13.18 -16.45 -17.39
C ARG A 260 13.86 -15.20 -16.82
N ALA A 261 13.18 -14.42 -16.00
CA ALA A 261 13.76 -13.21 -15.37
C ALA A 261 14.56 -13.51 -14.09
N ALA A 262 14.53 -14.75 -13.60
CA ALA A 262 15.25 -15.17 -12.40
C ALA A 262 16.73 -15.57 -12.63
N SER A 263 17.28 -15.46 -13.85
CA SER A 263 18.64 -15.97 -14.12
C SER A 263 19.66 -14.95 -14.66
N THR A 264 19.29 -13.74 -15.07
CA THR A 264 20.27 -12.77 -15.60
C THR A 264 19.97 -11.32 -15.23
N ALA A 265 20.38 -10.91 -14.04
CA ALA A 265 20.62 -9.50 -13.73
C ALA A 265 21.76 -9.37 -12.71
N ARG A 266 23.00 -9.34 -13.23
CA ARG A 266 24.16 -8.77 -12.54
C ARG A 266 24.00 -7.24 -12.55
N LEU A 267 24.27 -6.60 -11.42
CA LEU A 267 24.41 -5.15 -11.29
C LEU A 267 25.82 -4.73 -11.74
N PRO A 268 25.97 -3.68 -12.58
CA PRO A 268 27.21 -2.95 -12.71
C PRO A 268 27.09 -1.49 -12.22
N GLY A 269 27.92 -1.16 -11.22
CA GLY A 269 28.77 0.04 -11.16
C GLY A 269 28.13 1.42 -10.92
N GLU A 270 28.30 1.95 -9.70
CA GLU A 270 28.49 3.39 -9.51
C GLU A 270 29.99 3.67 -9.30
N ALA A 271 30.55 4.46 -10.22
CA ALA A 271 31.90 5.00 -10.19
C ALA A 271 31.97 6.25 -9.29
N GLY A 272 33.06 6.39 -8.54
CA GLY A 272 33.24 7.40 -7.51
C GLY A 272 33.68 8.79 -7.96
N SER A 273 33.81 9.66 -6.97
CA SER A 273 34.87 10.67 -6.89
C SER A 273 35.20 10.89 -5.42
N GLY A 274 36.50 10.83 -5.10
CA GLY A 274 37.02 10.74 -3.73
C GLY A 274 37.83 11.97 -3.28
N MET A 275 38.21 11.92 -2.00
CA MET A 275 39.38 12.56 -1.36
C MET A 275 39.30 12.19 0.14
N GLY A 276 40.32 11.74 0.86
CA GLY A 276 41.67 11.30 0.58
C GLY A 276 42.09 10.33 1.70
N GLY A 277 43.08 9.48 1.42
CA GLY A 277 43.45 8.35 2.27
C GLY A 277 44.31 8.69 3.49
N ALA A 278 44.25 7.76 4.45
CA ALA A 278 45.39 7.31 5.25
C ALA A 278 45.06 5.90 5.81
N GLU A 279 45.61 4.85 5.19
CA GLU A 279 45.90 3.56 5.83
C GLU A 279 46.97 3.77 6.94
N PRO A 280 47.09 2.93 8.00
CA PRO A 280 47.22 1.45 7.93
C PRO A 280 46.69 0.73 9.22
N PRO A 281 47.15 -0.49 9.64
CA PRO A 281 47.51 -1.71 8.92
C PRO A 281 46.64 -2.93 9.34
N THR A 282 46.73 -3.99 8.54
CA THR A 282 46.34 -5.37 8.84
C THR A 282 47.39 -6.12 9.65
N THR A 283 47.02 -6.62 10.84
CA THR A 283 47.53 -7.82 11.55
C THR A 283 46.63 -7.94 12.81
N ASP A 284 46.16 -9.08 13.31
CA ASP A 284 46.73 -10.41 13.42
C ASP A 284 45.57 -11.36 13.77
N GLU A 285 45.42 -12.46 13.03
CA GLU A 285 44.57 -13.58 13.40
C GLU A 285 45.21 -14.28 14.60
N ARG A 286 44.80 -13.93 15.82
CA ARG A 286 45.05 -14.77 16.99
C ARG A 286 43.78 -14.98 17.80
N GLY A 287 43.45 -16.27 17.90
CA GLY A 287 42.25 -16.80 18.50
C GLY A 287 41.99 -16.28 19.90
N ILE A 288 40.69 -16.07 20.15
CA ILE A 288 40.11 -16.51 21.40
C ILE A 288 39.53 -17.88 21.08
N ASP A 289 40.33 -18.91 21.31
CA ASP A 289 39.87 -20.30 21.30
C ASP A 289 38.84 -20.46 22.43
N PRO A 290 37.64 -21.00 22.17
CA PRO A 290 36.75 -21.42 23.24
C PRO A 290 37.32 -22.70 23.85
N SER A 291 38.22 -22.55 24.82
CA SER A 291 38.69 -23.71 25.59
C SER A 291 37.66 -24.10 26.66
N PRO A 292 37.45 -25.40 26.89
CA PRO A 292 36.16 -25.96 27.19
C PRO A 292 35.94 -26.14 28.71
N ALA A 293 34.69 -25.99 29.13
CA ALA A 293 34.18 -26.66 30.32
C ALA A 293 33.07 -27.62 29.82
N THR A 294 33.44 -28.87 29.57
CA THR A 294 33.03 -30.06 30.34
C THR A 294 31.51 -30.21 30.49
N GLY A 295 30.99 -31.22 29.79
CA GLY A 295 29.82 -32.04 30.14
C GLY A 295 28.58 -31.29 30.59
N ASP A 296 27.62 -31.14 29.67
CA ASP A 296 26.21 -31.48 29.86
C ASP A 296 25.50 -31.25 28.52
N GLU A 297 24.54 -32.10 28.16
CA GLU A 297 23.80 -31.99 26.90
C GLU A 297 23.04 -30.66 26.84
N ALA A 298 23.65 -29.62 26.27
CA ALA A 298 23.07 -28.29 26.14
C ALA A 298 22.12 -28.24 24.93
N THR A 299 20.84 -28.03 25.17
CA THR A 299 19.85 -27.81 24.12
C THR A 299 19.77 -26.34 23.77
N THR A 300 19.91 -26.04 22.47
CA THR A 300 19.65 -24.70 21.94
C THR A 300 18.18 -24.59 21.55
N VAL A 301 17.46 -23.65 22.18
CA VAL A 301 16.08 -23.31 21.79
C VAL A 301 16.14 -22.29 20.66
N THR A 302 15.34 -22.52 19.62
CA THR A 302 15.28 -21.65 18.44
C THR A 302 13.90 -21.03 18.28
N ALA A 303 13.84 -19.87 17.61
CA ALA A 303 12.59 -19.17 17.36
C ALA A 303 11.69 -19.98 16.41
N PRO A 304 10.45 -20.35 16.83
CA PRO A 304 9.52 -21.12 15.99
C PRO A 304 8.82 -20.28 14.92
N MET A 305 9.02 -18.96 14.92
CA MET A 305 8.37 -18.02 13.99
C MET A 305 9.16 -16.71 13.88
N LEU A 306 8.87 -15.97 12.80
CA LEU A 306 9.39 -14.62 12.57
C LEU A 306 8.66 -13.61 13.48
N GLY A 307 9.40 -12.80 14.24
CA GLY A 307 8.82 -11.77 15.10
C GLY A 307 9.84 -10.98 15.91
N VAL A 308 9.40 -10.31 16.96
CA VAL A 308 10.26 -9.63 17.94
C VAL A 308 10.31 -10.47 19.21
N PHE A 309 11.50 -10.86 19.64
CA PHE A 309 11.69 -11.70 20.84
C PHE A 309 11.78 -10.84 22.10
N TYR A 310 11.03 -11.22 23.13
CA TYR A 310 11.03 -10.59 24.44
C TYR A 310 11.43 -11.60 25.50
N GLN A 311 12.39 -11.23 26.34
CA GLN A 311 12.85 -12.04 27.46
C GLN A 311 11.96 -11.89 28.70
N ARG A 312 11.03 -10.92 28.69
CA ARG A 312 10.18 -10.55 29.85
C ARG A 312 8.71 -10.36 29.42
N PRO A 313 7.74 -10.57 30.32
CA PRO A 313 6.31 -10.41 30.01
C PRO A 313 5.89 -8.95 29.81
N SER A 314 6.48 -8.02 30.57
CA SER A 314 6.28 -6.57 30.45
C SER A 314 7.61 -5.82 30.66
N PRO A 315 7.74 -4.55 30.24
CA PRO A 315 8.98 -3.77 30.38
C PRO A 315 9.55 -3.73 31.82
N ASP A 316 8.66 -3.69 32.81
CA ASP A 316 9.00 -3.55 34.23
C ASP A 316 9.14 -4.91 34.96
N ASP A 317 8.81 -6.02 34.29
CA ASP A 317 8.89 -7.37 34.88
C ASP A 317 10.30 -7.97 34.73
N PRO A 318 10.71 -8.89 35.62
CA PRO A 318 11.92 -9.66 35.44
C PRO A 318 11.83 -10.57 34.19
N PRO A 319 12.97 -11.02 33.64
CA PRO A 319 12.97 -12.02 32.59
C PRO A 319 12.27 -13.31 33.02
N PHE A 320 11.75 -14.06 32.04
CA PHE A 320 11.13 -15.38 32.29
C PHE A 320 12.10 -16.40 32.88
N ALA A 321 13.40 -16.26 32.61
CA ALA A 321 14.45 -17.12 33.14
C ALA A 321 15.75 -16.34 33.35
N SER A 322 16.48 -16.68 34.41
CA SER A 322 17.82 -16.16 34.69
C SER A 322 18.89 -17.25 34.61
N PRO A 323 20.13 -16.94 34.19
CA PRO A 323 21.23 -17.90 34.21
C PRO A 323 21.38 -18.60 35.57
N GLY A 324 21.44 -19.94 35.56
CA GLY A 324 21.52 -20.79 36.75
C GLY A 324 20.17 -21.14 37.38
N GLU A 325 19.05 -20.65 36.85
CA GLU A 325 17.70 -20.98 37.32
C GLU A 325 17.25 -22.35 36.80
N GLY A 326 16.54 -23.12 37.64
CA GLY A 326 15.90 -24.37 37.22
C GLY A 326 14.62 -24.10 36.42
N ILE A 327 14.48 -24.73 35.27
CA ILE A 327 13.35 -24.60 34.35
C ILE A 327 12.62 -25.94 34.26
N ALA A 328 11.29 -25.92 34.32
CA ALA A 328 10.46 -27.10 34.12
C ALA A 328 10.20 -27.36 32.62
N ASP A 329 9.89 -28.61 32.27
CA ASP A 329 9.43 -28.95 30.91
C ASP A 329 8.16 -28.15 30.55
N GLY A 330 8.18 -27.50 29.38
CA GLY A 330 7.11 -26.63 28.90
C GLY A 330 7.02 -25.25 29.55
N GLN A 331 7.90 -24.90 30.51
CA GLN A 331 7.90 -23.57 31.13
C GLN A 331 8.21 -22.49 30.10
N THR A 332 7.46 -21.39 30.13
CA THR A 332 7.67 -20.25 29.23
C THR A 332 8.97 -19.54 29.54
N ILE A 333 9.85 -19.43 28.54
CA ILE A 333 11.18 -18.81 28.65
C ILE A 333 11.29 -17.50 27.86
N GLY A 334 10.25 -17.10 27.14
CA GLY A 334 10.19 -15.86 26.38
C GLY A 334 8.90 -15.72 25.58
N LEU A 335 8.72 -14.56 24.95
CA LEU A 335 7.60 -14.27 24.05
C LEU A 335 8.13 -13.89 22.66
N ILE A 336 7.39 -14.25 21.62
CA ILE A 336 7.58 -13.68 20.29
C ILE A 336 6.33 -12.90 19.89
N GLU A 337 6.51 -11.60 19.65
CA GLU A 337 5.46 -10.76 19.11
C GLU A 337 5.40 -10.91 17.59
N VAL A 338 4.24 -11.36 17.11
CA VAL A 338 3.91 -11.45 15.69
C VAL A 338 2.60 -10.72 15.47
N MET A 339 2.63 -9.67 14.65
CA MET A 339 1.43 -8.89 14.31
C MET A 339 0.60 -8.47 15.54
N LYS A 340 1.28 -7.99 16.60
CA LYS A 340 0.70 -7.57 17.91
C LYS A 340 0.12 -8.69 18.77
N SER A 341 0.30 -9.95 18.38
CA SER A 341 0.00 -11.11 19.21
C SER A 341 1.28 -11.65 19.81
N PHE A 342 1.29 -11.88 21.12
CA PHE A 342 2.41 -12.50 21.81
C PHE A 342 2.22 -14.01 21.84
N HIS A 343 3.24 -14.75 21.41
CA HIS A 343 3.27 -16.20 21.44
C HIS A 343 4.33 -16.66 22.44
N GLU A 344 3.94 -17.52 23.37
CA GLU A 344 4.84 -18.09 24.35
C GLU A 344 5.84 -19.05 23.69
N VAL A 345 7.09 -18.95 24.13
CA VAL A 345 8.14 -19.90 23.78
C VAL A 345 8.34 -20.84 24.98
N PRO A 346 7.85 -22.08 24.93
CA PRO A 346 8.06 -23.06 25.99
C PRO A 346 9.47 -23.67 25.91
N ALA A 347 10.04 -24.01 27.07
CA ALA A 347 11.23 -24.84 27.18
C ALA A 347 10.92 -26.26 26.66
N PRO A 348 11.80 -26.85 25.81
CA PRO A 348 11.57 -28.18 25.24
C PRO A 348 11.76 -29.34 26.22
N HIS A 349 12.38 -29.09 27.38
CA HIS A 349 12.52 -30.01 28.50
C HIS A 349 12.91 -29.23 29.76
N GLY A 350 12.83 -29.89 30.92
CA GLY A 350 13.35 -29.34 32.17
C GLY A 350 14.89 -29.37 32.23
N GLY A 351 15.48 -28.49 33.03
CA GLY A 351 16.93 -28.36 33.15
C GLY A 351 17.36 -27.05 33.81
N ILE A 352 18.62 -26.66 33.62
CA ILE A 352 19.16 -25.39 34.10
C ILE A 352 19.23 -24.38 32.94
N PHE A 353 18.64 -23.21 33.13
CA PHE A 353 18.75 -22.12 32.16
C PHE A 353 20.18 -21.59 32.13
N ASP A 354 20.83 -21.62 30.98
CA ASP A 354 22.22 -21.17 30.87
C ASP A 354 22.27 -19.69 30.45
N ALA A 355 21.71 -19.36 29.28
CA ALA A 355 21.73 -17.99 28.79
C ALA A 355 20.70 -17.74 27.69
N TYR A 356 20.28 -16.47 27.55
CA TYR A 356 19.70 -15.96 26.32
C TYR A 356 20.80 -15.75 25.26
N LEU A 357 20.53 -16.22 24.04
CA LEU A 357 21.42 -16.07 22.88
C LEU A 357 21.00 -14.91 21.97
N THR A 358 19.77 -14.42 22.15
CA THR A 358 19.19 -13.28 21.43
C THR A 358 18.86 -12.17 22.43
N ALA A 359 19.16 -10.91 22.09
CA ALA A 359 18.89 -9.77 22.96
C ALA A 359 17.38 -9.51 23.10
N ASP A 360 16.99 -8.87 24.20
CA ASP A 360 15.61 -8.45 24.43
C ASP A 360 15.17 -7.41 23.38
N GLN A 361 13.94 -7.54 22.88
CA GLN A 361 13.35 -6.73 21.81
C GLN A 361 14.07 -6.83 20.44
N GLN A 362 14.86 -7.90 20.23
CA GLN A 362 15.53 -8.15 18.96
C GLN A 362 14.61 -8.89 17.97
N SER A 363 14.66 -8.50 16.70
CA SER A 363 14.00 -9.24 15.61
C SER A 363 14.62 -10.62 15.41
N VAL A 364 13.79 -11.65 15.28
CA VAL A 364 14.19 -13.05 15.07
C VAL A 364 13.46 -13.65 13.88
N GLU A 365 14.16 -14.50 13.13
CA GLU A 365 13.61 -15.34 12.05
C GLU A 365 13.43 -16.79 12.51
N PHE A 366 12.69 -17.59 11.76
CA PHE A 366 12.54 -19.02 12.04
C PHE A 366 13.90 -19.71 12.17
N GLY A 367 14.11 -20.43 13.27
CA GLY A 367 15.36 -21.14 13.56
C GLY A 367 16.46 -20.30 14.21
N THR A 368 16.24 -19.00 14.45
CA THR A 368 17.21 -18.15 15.17
C THR A 368 17.43 -18.69 16.59
N PRO A 369 18.67 -18.95 17.05
CA PRO A 369 18.94 -19.35 18.43
C PRO A 369 18.54 -18.27 19.44
N ILE A 370 17.65 -18.59 20.38
CA ILE A 370 17.12 -17.62 21.35
C ILE A 370 17.58 -17.88 22.79
N ALA A 371 17.78 -19.14 23.17
CA ALA A 371 18.23 -19.51 24.52
C ALA A 371 18.97 -20.84 24.52
N ARG A 372 19.72 -21.10 25.59
CA ARG A 372 20.40 -22.37 25.85
C ARG A 372 20.00 -22.91 27.22
N ILE A 373 19.67 -24.20 27.27
CA ILE A 373 19.27 -24.92 28.49
C ILE A 373 20.17 -26.15 28.63
N LEU A 374 20.77 -26.33 29.80
CA LEU A 374 21.51 -27.53 30.16
C LEU A 374 20.53 -28.59 30.67
N ARG A 375 20.63 -29.82 30.18
CA ARG A 375 19.84 -30.93 30.73
C ARG A 375 20.29 -31.26 32.14
N ASP A 376 19.33 -31.56 33.01
CA ASP A 376 19.60 -32.03 34.36
C ASP A 376 20.04 -33.51 34.28
N ASP A 377 21.21 -33.84 34.82
CA ASP A 377 21.80 -35.19 34.83
C ASP A 377 20.93 -36.27 35.53
N ALA A 378 19.78 -35.88 36.08
CA ALA A 378 18.87 -36.76 36.82
C ALA A 378 18.05 -37.73 35.94
N GLN A 379 18.01 -37.57 34.62
CA GLN A 379 17.20 -38.44 33.72
C GLN A 379 17.98 -39.54 32.97
N GLN A 380 19.28 -39.73 33.22
CA GLN A 380 20.08 -40.82 32.63
C GLN A 380 20.06 -42.14 33.45
N ARG A 381 19.12 -42.29 34.39
CA ARG A 381 18.88 -43.56 35.08
C ARG A 381 17.40 -43.93 35.05
N ASP A 382 16.95 -44.47 33.93
CA ASP A 382 15.94 -45.55 33.88
C ASP A 382 15.92 -46.23 32.50
#